data_AF-A0A2J7ZG07-F1
#
_entry.id   AF-A0A2J7ZG07-F1
#
_cell.length_a   1.000
_cell.length_b   1.000
_cell.length_c   1.000
_cell.angle_alpha   90.00
_cell.angle_beta   90.00
_cell.angle_gamma   90.00
#
_symmetry.space_group_name_H-M   'P 1'
#
loop_
_entity.id
_entity.type
_entity.pdbx_description
1 polymer ?
#
loop_
_entity_poly.entity_id
_entity_poly.type
_entity_poly.pdbx_seq_one_letter_code
_entity_poly.pdbx_strand_id
1 'polypeptide(L)'
;APRPRSAAPASPLIAPLKLGDAQLAHRIAVSPMTRLRMEPGTDLPRDLNGLYYEQRSSQGGLVITECFAISADSGGYVRAPTMSTDAQAAAWLPVVKRVHDAGGVFYAQLFHA
;
A
#
# COMPACT_ATOMS: atom_id res chain seq x y z
N ALA A 1 27.20 -4.69 -38.88
CA ALA A 1 26.07 -5.54 -38.46
C ALA A 1 25.72 -5.24 -37.00
N PRO A 2 24.43 -5.12 -36.62
CA PRO A 2 24.07 -4.95 -35.21
C PRO A 2 24.40 -6.24 -34.46
N ARG A 3 25.04 -6.13 -33.27
CA ARG A 3 25.35 -7.30 -32.45
C ARG A 3 24.05 -7.96 -31.98
N PRO A 4 23.96 -9.30 -31.97
CA PRO A 4 22.85 -9.99 -31.32
C PRO A 4 22.85 -9.60 -29.83
N ARG A 5 21.71 -9.12 -29.32
CA ARG A 5 21.55 -8.92 -27.87
C ARG A 5 21.56 -10.30 -27.23
N SER A 6 22.60 -10.58 -26.45
CA SER A 6 22.57 -11.67 -25.47
C SER A 6 21.34 -11.47 -24.57
N ALA A 7 20.58 -12.54 -24.33
CA ALA A 7 19.50 -12.51 -23.37
C ALA A 7 20.10 -12.20 -21.99
N ALA A 8 19.84 -11.00 -21.48
CA ALA A 8 20.25 -10.65 -20.13
C ALA A 8 19.60 -11.63 -19.14
N PRO A 9 20.32 -12.10 -18.11
CA PRO A 9 19.70 -12.89 -17.05
C PRO A 9 18.52 -12.11 -16.46
N ALA A 10 17.46 -12.82 -16.08
CA ALA A 10 16.27 -12.21 -15.49
C ALA A 10 16.66 -11.30 -14.32
N SER A 11 16.18 -10.05 -14.34
CA SER A 11 16.54 -9.05 -13.35
C SER A 11 16.19 -9.53 -11.93
N PRO A 12 17.06 -9.34 -10.92
CA PRO A 12 16.72 -9.65 -9.53
C PRO A 12 15.46 -8.93 -9.03
N LEU A 13 15.08 -7.80 -9.65
CA LEU A 13 13.88 -7.04 -9.31
C LEU A 13 12.58 -7.80 -9.61
N ILE A 14 12.57 -8.67 -10.62
CA ILE A 14 11.40 -9.49 -10.99
C ILE A 14 11.46 -10.90 -10.40
N ALA A 15 12.49 -11.20 -9.60
CA ALA A 15 12.60 -12.49 -8.92
C ALA A 15 11.70 -12.51 -7.67
N PRO A 16 11.05 -13.64 -7.34
CA PRO A 16 10.27 -13.78 -6.11
C PRO A 16 11.08 -13.51 -4.84
N LEU A 17 10.36 -13.17 -3.77
CA LEU A 17 10.91 -12.92 -2.44
C LEU A 17 9.93 -13.36 -1.36
N LYS A 18 10.39 -14.16 -0.40
CA LYS A 18 9.67 -14.40 0.84
C LYS A 18 9.92 -13.24 1.81
N LEU A 19 8.85 -12.59 2.28
CA LEU A 19 8.90 -11.49 3.25
C LEU A 19 7.97 -11.81 4.43
N GLY A 20 8.52 -12.28 5.53
CA GLY A 20 7.73 -12.82 6.64
C GLY A 20 6.86 -13.98 6.14
N ASP A 21 5.54 -13.85 6.30
CA ASP A 21 4.56 -14.82 5.82
C ASP A 21 4.10 -14.57 4.37
N ALA A 22 4.42 -13.41 3.79
CA ALA A 22 4.05 -13.08 2.42
C ALA A 22 5.04 -13.69 1.41
N GLN A 23 4.49 -14.19 0.30
CA GLN A 23 5.26 -14.62 -0.87
C GLN A 23 5.06 -13.60 -1.99
N LEU A 24 6.08 -12.77 -2.22
CA LEU A 24 6.05 -11.76 -3.27
C LEU A 24 6.52 -12.36 -4.60
N ALA A 25 5.81 -12.04 -5.68
CA ALA A 25 6.16 -12.47 -7.03
C ALA A 25 7.33 -11.65 -7.61
N HIS A 26 7.56 -10.45 -7.08
CA HIS A 26 8.64 -9.54 -7.47
C HIS A 26 9.04 -8.62 -6.32
N ARG A 27 10.15 -7.89 -6.49
CA ARG A 27 10.75 -7.03 -5.44
C ARG A 27 10.45 -5.54 -5.60
N ILE A 28 9.57 -5.19 -6.52
CA ILE A 28 9.06 -3.83 -6.69
C ILE A 28 7.93 -3.61 -5.68
N ALA A 29 8.02 -2.55 -4.89
CA ALA A 29 7.03 -2.19 -3.88
C ALA A 29 6.56 -0.75 -4.04
N VAL A 30 5.32 -0.49 -3.62
CA VAL A 30 4.79 0.86 -3.48
C VAL A 30 5.18 1.35 -2.09
N SER A 31 6.07 2.35 -2.04
CA SER A 31 6.49 2.99 -0.81
C SER A 31 5.33 3.70 -0.10
N PRO A 32 5.39 3.86 1.24
CA PRO A 32 4.43 4.66 1.97
C PRO A 32 4.45 6.11 1.49
N MET A 33 3.29 6.64 1.11
CA MET A 33 3.15 8.00 0.59
C MET A 33 1.89 8.64 1.16
N THR A 34 2.04 9.54 2.14
CA THR A 34 0.91 10.30 2.69
C THR A 34 0.21 11.11 1.61
N ARG A 35 -1.10 10.88 1.43
CA ARG A 35 -1.85 11.53 0.37
C ARG A 35 -2.73 12.65 0.92
N LEU A 36 -3.18 12.67 2.17
CA LEU A 36 -4.11 13.71 2.66
C LEU A 36 -5.47 13.69 1.94
N ARG A 37 -5.98 12.49 1.61
CA ARG A 37 -7.20 12.29 0.80
C ARG A 37 -8.39 11.75 1.60
N MET A 38 -8.30 11.66 2.94
CA MET A 38 -9.45 11.28 3.78
C MET A 38 -10.65 12.21 3.54
N GLU A 39 -11.83 11.69 3.82
CA GLU A 39 -13.10 12.43 3.73
C GLU A 39 -13.05 13.65 4.67
N PRO A 40 -13.24 14.88 4.16
CA PRO A 40 -13.20 16.09 4.96
C PRO A 40 -14.06 16.01 6.22
N GLY A 41 -13.52 16.45 7.36
CA GLY A 41 -14.21 16.40 8.65
C GLY A 41 -14.23 15.01 9.30
N THR A 42 -13.57 14.01 8.71
CA THR A 42 -13.44 12.66 9.26
C THR A 42 -12.02 12.12 9.06
N ASP A 43 -11.74 10.95 9.64
CA ASP A 43 -10.52 10.16 9.39
C ASP A 43 -10.78 8.92 8.51
N LEU A 44 -11.88 8.92 7.76
CA LEU A 44 -12.34 7.76 7.01
C LEU A 44 -11.90 7.81 5.54
N PRO A 45 -11.54 6.64 4.95
CA PRO A 45 -11.20 6.56 3.54
C PRO A 45 -12.45 6.76 2.67
N ARG A 46 -12.21 7.24 1.44
CA ARG A 46 -13.22 7.36 0.39
C ARG A 46 -13.03 6.26 -0.65
N ASP A 47 -13.98 6.11 -1.56
CA ASP A 47 -13.85 5.20 -2.71
C ASP A 47 -12.56 5.42 -3.51
N LEU A 48 -12.15 6.70 -3.65
CA LEU A 48 -10.90 7.10 -4.30
C LEU A 48 -9.65 6.49 -3.64
N ASN A 49 -9.64 6.29 -2.32
CA ASN A 49 -8.53 5.64 -1.63
C ASN A 49 -8.43 4.18 -2.05
N GLY A 50 -9.57 3.47 -2.14
CA GLY A 50 -9.66 2.11 -2.65
C GLY A 50 -9.13 1.99 -4.07
N LEU A 51 -9.68 2.79 -5.00
CA LEU A 51 -9.25 2.83 -6.40
C LEU A 51 -7.75 3.15 -6.54
N TYR A 52 -7.24 4.07 -5.71
CA TYR A 52 -5.84 4.48 -5.74
C TYR A 52 -4.88 3.32 -5.45
N TYR A 53 -5.17 2.51 -4.42
CA TYR A 53 -4.33 1.36 -4.05
C TYR A 53 -4.53 0.18 -4.99
N GLU A 54 -5.76 -0.05 -5.47
CA GLU A 54 -6.06 -1.06 -6.48
C GLU A 54 -5.20 -0.86 -7.75
N GLN A 55 -5.19 0.36 -8.31
CA GLN A 55 -4.40 0.71 -9.50
C GLN A 55 -2.87 0.55 -9.33
N ARG A 56 -2.40 0.47 -8.08
CA ARG A 56 -0.97 0.34 -7.74
C ARG A 56 -0.60 -1.06 -7.27
N SER A 57 -1.59 -1.94 -7.20
CA SER A 57 -1.41 -3.33 -6.85
C SER A 57 -1.13 -4.14 -8.10
N SER A 58 -0.28 -5.14 -7.94
CA SER A 58 0.05 -6.14 -8.97
C SER A 58 0.11 -7.50 -8.31
N GLN A 59 -0.02 -8.56 -9.11
CA GLN A 59 0.05 -9.94 -8.63
C GLN A 59 1.35 -10.18 -7.83
N GLY A 60 1.20 -10.46 -6.54
CA GLY A 60 2.32 -10.70 -5.62
C GLY A 60 3.21 -9.47 -5.37
N GLY A 61 2.73 -8.25 -5.64
CA GLY A 61 3.44 -7.01 -5.37
C GLY A 61 3.14 -6.47 -3.97
N LEU A 62 4.15 -5.91 -3.30
CA LEU A 62 3.99 -5.28 -1.98
C LEU A 62 3.52 -3.83 -2.12
N VAL A 63 2.47 -3.49 -1.38
CA VAL A 63 1.96 -2.13 -1.24
C VAL A 63 2.00 -1.76 0.25
N ILE A 64 2.61 -0.63 0.57
CA ILE A 64 2.61 -0.09 1.93
C ILE A 64 1.69 1.13 1.95
N THR A 65 0.79 1.19 2.93
CA THR A 65 -0.18 2.29 3.07
C THR A 65 0.51 3.63 3.30
N GLU A 66 -0.24 4.71 3.14
CA GLU A 66 0.09 5.98 3.79
C GLU A 66 0.14 5.85 5.33
N CYS A 67 0.75 6.84 6.00
CA CYS A 67 0.91 6.86 7.45
C CYS A 67 -0.45 6.82 8.17
N PHE A 68 -0.65 5.84 9.04
CA PHE A 68 -1.76 5.77 9.98
C PHE A 68 -1.35 6.29 11.35
N ALA A 69 -1.88 7.44 11.75
CA ALA A 69 -1.75 7.90 13.13
C ALA A 69 -2.38 6.88 14.09
N ILE A 70 -1.69 6.50 15.16
CA ILE A 70 -2.15 5.47 16.11
C ILE A 70 -3.06 6.02 17.22
N SER A 71 -3.14 7.33 17.35
CA SER A 71 -3.94 8.05 18.34
C SER A 71 -4.28 9.46 17.83
N ALA A 72 -5.22 10.15 18.50
CA ALA A 72 -5.58 11.52 18.17
C ALA A 72 -4.39 12.49 18.24
N ASP A 73 -3.48 12.27 19.19
CA ASP A 73 -2.33 13.16 19.45
C ASP A 73 -1.08 12.81 18.62
N SER A 74 -1.09 11.67 17.94
CA SER A 74 0.04 11.18 17.13
C SER A 74 0.05 11.70 15.69
N GLY A 75 -1.01 12.40 15.28
CA GLY A 75 -1.17 12.92 13.92
C GLY A 75 -0.35 14.19 13.68
N GLY A 76 0.20 14.31 12.46
CA GLY A 76 0.95 15.51 12.03
C GLY A 76 0.31 16.28 10.87
N TYR A 77 -0.77 15.75 10.27
CA TYR A 77 -1.32 16.28 9.02
C TYR A 77 -2.85 16.22 8.96
N VAL A 78 -3.46 17.32 8.56
CA VAL A 78 -4.89 17.39 8.27
C VAL A 78 -5.22 16.47 7.09
N ARG A 79 -6.22 15.59 7.28
CA ARG A 79 -6.70 14.60 6.29
C ARG A 79 -5.75 13.43 5.98
N ALA A 80 -4.70 13.24 6.77
CA ALA A 80 -4.04 11.93 6.87
C ALA A 80 -4.95 10.96 7.64
N PRO A 81 -4.86 9.65 7.41
CA PRO A 81 -5.70 8.72 8.15
C PRO A 81 -5.21 8.47 9.56
N THR A 82 -6.17 8.14 10.42
CA THR A 82 -5.97 7.70 11.80
C THR A 82 -6.51 6.29 11.94
N MET A 83 -5.83 5.46 12.73
CA MET A 83 -6.17 4.08 13.02
C MET A 83 -6.13 3.85 14.54
N SER A 84 -7.03 4.55 15.26
CA SER A 84 -7.15 4.51 16.73
C SER A 84 -8.48 3.93 17.22
N THR A 85 -9.43 3.69 16.32
CA THR A 85 -10.76 3.15 16.63
C THR A 85 -11.13 2.00 15.70
N ASP A 86 -11.98 1.09 16.19
CA ASP A 86 -12.50 -0.02 15.38
C ASP A 86 -13.28 0.45 14.15
N ALA A 87 -13.96 1.61 14.25
CA ALA A 87 -14.68 2.20 13.13
C ALA A 87 -13.73 2.65 12.01
N GLN A 88 -12.58 3.25 12.35
CA GLN A 88 -11.55 3.58 11.38
C GLN A 88 -10.96 2.31 10.74
N ALA A 89 -10.66 1.28 11.53
CA ALA A 89 -10.17 0.01 11.01
C ALA A 89 -11.18 -0.66 10.06
N ALA A 90 -12.46 -0.72 10.45
CA ALA A 90 -13.53 -1.28 9.64
C ALA A 90 -13.71 -0.52 8.31
N ALA A 91 -13.56 0.81 8.32
CA ALA A 91 -13.68 1.63 7.11
C ALA A 91 -12.56 1.35 6.08
N TRP A 92 -11.43 0.79 6.49
CA TRP A 92 -10.35 0.39 5.59
C TRP A 92 -10.50 -1.01 4.99
N LEU A 93 -11.40 -1.86 5.52
CA LEU A 93 -11.62 -3.21 4.98
C LEU A 93 -11.94 -3.24 3.48
N PRO A 94 -12.77 -2.33 2.92
CA PRO A 94 -13.01 -2.30 1.48
C PRO A 94 -11.75 -1.95 0.66
N VAL A 95 -10.88 -1.08 1.19
CA VAL A 95 -9.61 -0.72 0.54
C VAL A 95 -8.66 -1.94 0.52
N VAL A 96 -8.53 -2.63 1.65
CA VAL A 96 -7.75 -3.86 1.79
C VAL A 96 -8.26 -4.92 0.81
N LYS A 97 -9.59 -5.10 0.73
CA LYS A 97 -10.21 -6.06 -0.19
C LYS A 97 -9.82 -5.78 -1.64
N ARG A 98 -9.89 -4.53 -2.10
CA ARG A 98 -9.51 -4.16 -3.48
C ARG A 98 -8.04 -4.47 -3.79
N VAL A 99 -7.14 -4.25 -2.84
CA VAL A 99 -5.72 -4.61 -3.00
C VAL A 99 -5.56 -6.12 -3.12
N HIS A 100 -6.22 -6.90 -2.26
CA HIS A 100 -6.15 -8.36 -2.31
C HIS A 100 -6.81 -8.94 -3.56
N ASP A 101 -7.95 -8.42 -3.99
CA ASP A 101 -8.62 -8.81 -5.24
C ASP A 101 -7.73 -8.54 -6.47
N ALA A 102 -6.93 -7.47 -6.43
CA ALA A 102 -5.91 -7.15 -7.44
C ALA A 102 -4.62 -7.98 -7.32
N GLY A 103 -4.56 -8.92 -6.37
CA GLY A 103 -3.42 -9.80 -6.13
C GLY A 103 -2.26 -9.17 -5.36
N GLY A 104 -2.43 -7.96 -4.83
CA GLY A 104 -1.42 -7.25 -4.04
C GLY A 104 -1.34 -7.74 -2.59
N VAL A 105 -0.17 -7.56 -1.99
CA VAL A 105 0.08 -7.74 -0.55
C VAL A 105 0.09 -6.38 0.10
N PHE A 106 -0.70 -6.16 1.16
CA PHE A 106 -0.90 -4.83 1.74
C PHE A 106 -0.45 -4.74 3.20
N TYR A 107 0.46 -3.81 3.48
CA TYR A 107 1.02 -3.59 4.82
C TYR A 107 0.66 -2.19 5.31
N ALA A 108 0.22 -2.09 6.57
CA ALA A 108 -0.11 -0.81 7.21
C ALA A 108 1.13 -0.16 7.83
N GLN A 109 1.39 1.10 7.48
CA GLN A 109 2.40 1.92 8.14
C GLN A 109 1.80 2.61 9.37
N LEU A 110 2.03 2.06 10.56
CA LEU A 110 1.68 2.72 11.81
C LEU A 110 2.65 3.87 12.09
N PHE A 111 2.12 5.01 12.53
CA PHE A 111 2.86 6.27 12.61
C PHE A 111 2.54 7.05 13.90
N HIS A 112 3.58 7.66 14.46
CA HIS A 112 3.50 8.70 15.48
C HIS A 112 4.53 9.78 15.14
N ALA A 113 4.09 11.03 15.02
CA ALA A 113 4.95 12.17 14.74
C ALA A 113 5.88 12.52 15.90
#